data_AF-A0AAR5QKN1-F1
#
_entry.id   AF-A0AAR5QKN1-F1
#
_cell.length_a   1.000
_cell.length_b   1.000
_cell.length_c   1.000
_cell.angle_alpha   90.00
_cell.angle_beta   90.00
_cell.angle_gamma   90.00
#
_symmetry.space_group_name_H-M   'P 1'
#
loop_
_entity.id
_entity.type
_entity.pdbx_description
1 polymer ?
#
loop_
_entity_poly.entity_id
_entity_poly.type
_entity_poly.pdbx_seq_one_letter_code
_entity_poly.pdbx_strand_id
1 'polypeptide(L)'
;MTLILKVLAFVCFSLVLRHQCPFSVGQSIDNVYYNPYFHFPYGGPYMGFLVAFALPLKVQTPGDIFFSMNFEAGYSLPENETQFTFPPIIAASARQVLYDLFERKLESHGYPGRDCLLRAICEGSELSTLGTGVFGDIVHLVLTPSASLNGNLTEVYQEAERQGKKKGRCRKYRKTCSFSILKMFTWVGDFLTKTGLPNKGSS
;
A
#
# COMPACT_ATOMS: atom_id res chain seq x y z
N MET A 1 36.33 -42.20 28.80
CA MET A 1 35.55 -43.02 27.83
C MET A 1 34.12 -42.52 27.59
N THR A 2 33.55 -41.66 28.44
CA THR A 2 32.18 -41.10 28.28
C THR A 2 32.08 -39.85 27.41
N LEU A 3 33.18 -39.09 27.22
CA LEU A 3 33.18 -37.88 26.40
C LEU A 3 33.19 -38.18 24.88
N ILE A 4 33.97 -39.19 24.46
CA ILE A 4 34.04 -39.65 23.06
C ILE A 4 32.69 -40.24 22.61
N LEU A 5 32.02 -41.00 23.49
CA LEU A 5 30.71 -41.58 23.21
C LEU A 5 29.61 -40.51 23.06
N LYS A 6 29.68 -39.40 23.83
CA LYS A 6 28.77 -38.26 23.71
C LYS A 6 29.00 -37.45 22.44
N VAL A 7 30.25 -37.27 22.02
CA VAL A 7 30.59 -36.56 20.77
C VAL A 7 30.17 -37.37 19.54
N LEU A 8 30.40 -38.69 19.54
CA LEU A 8 29.92 -39.57 18.46
C LEU A 8 28.39 -39.61 18.37
N ALA A 9 27.68 -39.65 19.49
CA ALA A 9 26.22 -39.60 19.49
C ALA A 9 25.67 -38.27 18.96
N PHE A 10 26.32 -37.14 19.27
CA PHE A 10 25.90 -35.81 18.79
C PHE A 10 26.17 -35.62 17.29
N VAL A 11 27.33 -36.10 16.80
CA VAL A 11 27.67 -36.09 15.36
C VAL A 11 26.74 -37.02 14.57
N CYS A 12 26.38 -38.19 15.14
CA CYS A 12 25.44 -39.11 14.52
C CYS A 12 24.00 -38.57 14.52
N PHE A 13 23.56 -37.88 15.57
CA PHE A 13 22.25 -37.21 15.63
C PHE A 13 22.17 -36.02 14.65
N SER A 14 23.28 -35.33 14.44
CA SER A 14 23.39 -34.22 13.46
C SER A 14 23.43 -34.70 12.00
N LEU A 15 23.97 -35.90 11.74
CA LEU A 15 24.00 -36.52 10.41
C LEU A 15 22.67 -37.21 10.04
N VAL A 16 21.93 -37.75 11.02
CA VAL A 16 20.63 -38.40 10.80
C VAL A 16 19.51 -37.39 10.48
N LEU A 17 19.62 -36.14 10.93
CA LEU A 17 18.70 -35.05 10.56
C LEU A 17 18.93 -34.50 9.14
N ARG A 18 19.97 -34.96 8.42
CA ARG A 18 20.30 -34.51 7.05
C ARG A 18 19.82 -35.43 5.93
N HIS A 19 19.16 -36.54 6.26
CA HIS A 19 18.59 -37.46 5.27
C HIS A 19 17.14 -37.84 5.59
N GLN A 20 16.22 -36.95 5.27
CA GLN A 20 14.89 -37.35 4.78
C GLN A 20 14.52 -36.53 3.55
N CYS A 21 14.67 -37.17 2.39
CA CYS A 21 13.73 -37.05 1.29
C CYS A 21 13.33 -38.48 0.92
N PRO A 22 12.05 -38.82 1.05
CA PRO A 22 11.39 -39.50 -0.06
C PRO A 22 10.16 -38.70 -0.48
N PHE A 23 10.34 -38.05 -1.63
CA PHE A 23 9.40 -38.01 -2.74
C PHE A 23 8.10 -38.82 -2.54
N SER A 24 6.97 -38.12 -2.41
CA SER A 24 5.65 -38.64 -2.74
C SER A 24 5.01 -37.63 -3.68
N VAL A 25 5.23 -37.82 -4.99
CA VAL A 25 4.50 -37.09 -6.04
C VAL A 25 3.06 -37.61 -6.04
N GLY A 26 2.16 -36.81 -5.47
CA GLY A 26 0.77 -36.79 -5.92
C GLY A 26 0.74 -35.95 -7.20
N GLN A 27 0.61 -36.61 -8.34
CA GLN A 27 0.51 -35.94 -9.65
C GLN A 27 -0.93 -35.43 -9.82
N SER A 28 -1.18 -34.15 -9.57
CA SER A 28 -2.22 -33.38 -10.27
C SER A 28 -1.49 -32.43 -11.22
N ILE A 29 -1.65 -32.68 -12.52
CA ILE A 29 -1.03 -31.86 -13.57
C ILE A 29 -1.83 -30.56 -13.65
N ASP A 30 -1.41 -29.56 -12.87
CA ASP A 30 -1.73 -28.18 -13.15
C ASP A 30 -0.51 -27.57 -13.84
N ASN A 31 -0.70 -27.05 -15.06
CA ASN A 31 0.37 -26.39 -15.83
C ASN A 31 0.78 -25.09 -15.13
N VAL A 32 1.66 -25.18 -14.15
CA VAL A 32 2.21 -24.03 -13.41
C VAL A 32 3.39 -23.46 -14.20
N TYR A 33 3.16 -22.31 -14.84
CA TYR A 33 4.22 -21.53 -15.51
C TYR A 33 4.95 -20.67 -14.48
N TYR A 34 6.20 -21.01 -14.17
CA TYR A 34 7.06 -20.20 -13.30
C TYR A 34 7.66 -19.02 -14.08
N ASN A 35 7.57 -17.80 -13.55
CA ASN A 35 8.25 -16.64 -14.11
C ASN A 35 9.74 -16.71 -13.75
N PRO A 36 10.66 -16.94 -14.71
CA PRO A 36 12.08 -17.13 -14.42
C PRO A 36 12.78 -15.87 -13.88
N TYR A 37 12.11 -14.72 -13.92
CA TYR A 37 12.67 -13.44 -13.48
C TYR A 37 12.24 -13.03 -12.07
N PHE A 38 11.31 -13.75 -11.43
CA PHE A 38 10.77 -13.34 -10.13
C PHE A 38 10.63 -14.53 -9.18
N HIS A 39 11.60 -14.69 -8.28
CA HIS A 39 11.63 -15.71 -7.24
C HIS A 39 11.95 -15.07 -5.88
N PHE A 40 11.12 -15.32 -4.87
CA PHE A 40 11.43 -14.96 -3.48
C PHE A 40 12.17 -16.11 -2.77
N PRO A 41 13.10 -15.82 -1.85
CA PRO A 41 13.81 -16.85 -1.10
C PRO A 41 12.85 -17.61 -0.18
N TYR A 42 13.00 -18.93 -0.10
CA TYR A 42 12.23 -19.79 0.81
C TYR A 42 12.54 -19.47 2.28
N GLY A 43 11.52 -19.43 3.14
CA GLY A 43 11.71 -19.28 4.59
C GLY A 43 10.96 -18.12 5.25
N GLY A 44 9.77 -17.78 4.74
CA GLY A 44 8.96 -16.66 5.20
C GLY A 44 9.59 -15.31 4.83
N PRO A 45 9.88 -15.05 3.54
CA PRO A 45 10.45 -13.77 3.14
C PRO A 45 9.52 -12.63 3.57
N TYR A 46 10.11 -11.57 4.15
CA TYR A 46 9.39 -10.37 4.56
C TYR A 46 9.94 -9.17 3.80
N MET A 47 9.05 -8.29 3.34
CA MET A 47 9.42 -6.96 2.84
C MET A 47 8.97 -5.92 3.84
N GLY A 48 9.88 -5.03 4.23
CA GLY A 48 9.58 -3.88 5.08
C GLY A 48 9.52 -2.60 4.25
N PHE A 49 8.49 -1.79 4.47
CA PHE A 49 8.46 -0.39 4.04
C PHE A 49 8.68 0.50 5.26
N LEU A 50 9.57 1.48 5.12
CA LEU A 50 9.87 2.49 6.12
C LEU A 50 9.60 3.87 5.52
N VAL A 51 8.70 4.62 6.15
CA VAL A 51 8.36 6.00 5.78
C VAL A 51 8.65 6.90 6.97
N ALA A 52 9.57 7.85 6.78
CA ALA A 52 9.94 8.82 7.80
C ALA A 52 9.49 10.23 7.37
N PHE A 53 8.77 10.92 8.26
CA PHE A 53 8.41 12.32 8.10
C PHE A 53 9.27 13.16 9.04
N ALA A 54 9.80 14.28 8.56
CA ALA A 54 10.52 15.27 9.37
C ALA A 54 10.03 16.68 9.00
N LEU A 55 9.36 17.35 9.93
CA LEU A 55 8.75 18.66 9.74
C LEU A 55 9.48 19.71 10.60
N PRO A 56 10.05 20.77 10.00
CA PRO A 56 10.62 21.87 10.75
C PRO A 56 9.51 22.70 11.42
N LEU A 57 9.63 22.95 12.72
CA LEU A 57 8.69 23.77 13.48
C LEU A 57 9.27 25.18 13.67
N LYS A 58 8.58 26.19 13.17
CA LYS A 58 8.93 27.60 13.45
C LYS A 58 8.38 27.98 14.82
N VAL A 59 9.23 27.92 15.84
CA VAL A 59 8.91 28.32 17.23
C VAL A 59 9.72 29.58 17.58
N GLN A 60 9.14 30.43 18.44
CA GLN A 60 9.72 31.71 18.90
C GLN A 60 10.82 31.50 19.96
N THR A 61 11.72 30.55 19.71
CA THR A 61 12.87 30.20 20.55
C THR A 61 14.11 30.15 19.68
N PRO A 62 15.29 30.51 20.22
CA PRO A 62 16.54 30.39 19.47
C PRO A 62 16.90 28.91 19.28
N GLY A 63 16.67 28.36 18.10
CA GLY A 63 17.06 27.00 17.71
C GLY A 63 16.11 26.36 16.69
N ASP A 64 16.64 25.45 15.87
CA ASP A 64 15.85 24.68 14.92
C ASP A 64 15.27 23.43 15.61
N ILE A 65 13.95 23.35 15.68
CA ILE A 65 13.23 22.21 16.27
C ILE A 65 12.52 21.47 15.14
N PHE A 66 12.70 20.15 15.10
CA PHE A 66 12.08 19.28 14.12
C PHE A 66 11.16 18.28 14.79
N PHE A 67 9.98 18.08 14.23
CA PHE A 67 9.08 16.99 14.58
C PHE A 67 9.30 15.83 13.60
N SER A 68 9.63 14.65 14.12
CA SER A 68 9.87 13.45 13.29
C SER A 68 8.95 12.29 13.65
N MET A 69 8.50 11.55 12.63
CA MET A 69 7.68 10.35 12.76
C MET A 69 8.23 9.26 11.85
N ASN A 70 8.28 8.02 12.33
CA ASN A 70 8.68 6.85 11.54
C ASN A 70 7.52 5.85 11.49
N PHE A 71 7.19 5.39 10.30
CA PHE A 71 6.17 4.38 10.04
C PHE A 71 6.83 3.18 9.40
N GLU A 72 6.70 2.02 10.04
CA GLU A 72 7.20 0.74 9.54
C GLU A 72 6.01 -0.17 9.21
N ALA A 73 6.04 -0.75 8.01
CA ALA A 73 5.05 -1.71 7.57
C ALA A 73 5.76 -2.96 7.04
N GLY A 74 5.62 -4.07 7.76
CA GLY A 74 6.12 -5.38 7.33
C GLY A 74 5.05 -6.17 6.60
N TYR A 75 5.39 -6.70 5.42
CA TYR A 75 4.52 -7.54 4.62
C TYR A 75 5.20 -8.89 4.40
N SER A 76 4.52 -9.96 4.83
CA SER A 76 4.92 -11.31 4.46
C SER A 76 4.72 -11.49 2.96
N LEU A 77 5.76 -11.93 2.28
CA LEU A 77 5.71 -12.26 0.87
C LEU A 77 5.08 -13.65 0.69
N PRO A 78 4.18 -13.83 -0.29
CA PRO A 78 3.69 -15.15 -0.63
C PRO A 78 4.82 -15.99 -1.23
N GLU A 79 5.00 -17.20 -0.73
CA GLU A 79 6.00 -18.14 -1.23
C GLU A 79 5.55 -18.85 -2.52
N ASN A 80 4.30 -18.65 -2.96
CA ASN A 80 3.66 -19.43 -4.02
C ASN A 80 2.66 -18.61 -4.85
N GLU A 81 3.12 -17.65 -5.66
CA GLU A 81 2.30 -17.05 -6.71
C GLU A 81 3.05 -17.04 -8.05
N THR A 82 2.64 -17.93 -8.96
CA THR A 82 3.07 -17.94 -10.36
C THR A 82 2.31 -16.95 -11.23
N GLN A 83 1.32 -16.23 -10.68
CA GLN A 83 0.47 -15.30 -11.40
C GLN A 83 0.49 -13.90 -10.76
N PHE A 84 1.54 -13.13 -11.02
CA PHE A 84 1.48 -11.68 -10.80
C PHE A 84 0.58 -11.05 -11.87
N THR A 85 -0.65 -10.68 -11.49
CA THR A 85 -1.52 -9.87 -12.36
C THR A 85 -1.17 -8.40 -12.16
N PHE A 86 -0.71 -7.74 -13.22
CA PHE A 86 -0.50 -6.30 -13.26
C PHE A 86 -1.64 -5.65 -14.06
N PRO A 87 -2.33 -4.62 -13.53
CA PRO A 87 -2.09 -3.90 -12.28
C PRO A 87 -2.43 -4.72 -11.01
N PRO A 88 -1.81 -4.41 -9.85
CA PRO A 88 -2.03 -5.17 -8.62
C PRO A 88 -3.50 -5.14 -8.22
N ILE A 89 -4.10 -6.33 -8.14
CA ILE A 89 -5.47 -6.50 -7.66
C ILE A 89 -5.43 -6.36 -6.14
N ILE A 90 -5.94 -5.23 -5.63
CA ILE A 90 -6.21 -5.12 -4.19
C ILE A 90 -7.36 -6.07 -3.89
N ALA A 91 -7.15 -7.03 -2.98
CA ALA A 91 -8.22 -7.88 -2.48
C ALA A 91 -9.39 -7.00 -2.04
N ALA A 92 -10.59 -7.27 -2.55
CA ALA A 92 -11.76 -6.43 -2.30
C ALA A 92 -11.99 -6.16 -0.80
N SER A 93 -11.69 -7.14 0.05
CA SER A 93 -11.72 -7.04 1.52
C SER A 93 -10.74 -5.99 2.07
N ALA A 94 -9.50 -5.95 1.57
CA ALA A 94 -8.50 -4.97 2.01
C ALA A 94 -8.91 -3.54 1.64
N ARG A 95 -9.52 -3.34 0.47
CA ARG A 95 -10.02 -2.02 0.05
C ARG A 95 -11.25 -1.59 0.84
N GLN A 96 -12.16 -2.50 1.14
CA GLN A 96 -13.31 -2.22 2.02
C GLN A 96 -12.84 -1.75 3.40
N VAL A 97 -11.92 -2.48 4.03
CA VAL A 97 -11.34 -2.10 5.32
C VAL A 97 -10.66 -0.73 5.25
N LEU A 98 -9.96 -0.44 4.15
CA LEU A 98 -9.32 0.85 3.94
C LEU A 98 -10.37 1.98 3.85
N TYR A 99 -11.42 1.80 3.05
CA TYR A 99 -12.48 2.80 2.90
C TYR A 99 -13.24 3.02 4.21
N ASP A 100 -13.55 1.95 4.96
CA ASP A 100 -14.16 2.05 6.28
C ASP A 100 -13.28 2.89 7.24
N LEU A 101 -11.96 2.70 7.20
CA LEU A 101 -11.02 3.49 8.00
C LEU A 101 -11.04 4.97 7.58
N PHE A 102 -11.05 5.26 6.29
CA PHE A 102 -11.13 6.63 5.77
C PHE A 102 -12.43 7.31 6.20
N GLU A 103 -13.56 6.63 6.07
CA GLU A 103 -14.87 7.15 6.46
C GLU A 103 -14.90 7.50 7.95
N ARG A 104 -14.54 6.54 8.81
CA ARG A 104 -14.47 6.76 10.27
C ARG A 104 -13.53 7.91 10.64
N LYS A 105 -12.40 8.03 9.94
CA LYS A 105 -11.43 9.09 10.22
C LYS A 105 -12.02 10.45 9.86
N LEU A 106 -12.67 10.59 8.71
CA LEU A 106 -13.32 11.83 8.30
C LEU A 106 -14.50 12.20 9.23
N GLU A 107 -15.28 11.20 9.66
CA GLU A 107 -16.35 11.37 10.65
C GLU A 107 -15.81 11.86 11.99
N SER A 108 -14.69 11.31 12.46
CA SER A 108 -14.03 11.77 13.69
C SER A 108 -13.61 13.24 13.65
N HIS A 109 -13.44 13.80 12.44
CA HIS A 109 -13.12 15.21 12.21
C HIS A 109 -14.34 16.07 11.87
N GLY A 110 -15.56 15.53 11.98
CA GLY A 110 -16.82 16.25 11.78
C GLY A 110 -17.28 16.37 10.32
N TYR A 111 -16.72 15.57 9.41
CA TYR A 111 -17.11 15.54 8.00
C TYR A 111 -17.96 14.31 7.67
N PRO A 112 -18.88 14.38 6.68
CA PRO A 112 -19.63 13.22 6.24
C PRO A 112 -18.67 12.24 5.52
N GLY A 113 -18.18 11.23 6.25
CA GLY A 113 -17.03 10.43 5.83
C GLY A 113 -17.20 9.78 4.46
N ARG A 114 -18.31 9.07 4.27
CA ARG A 114 -18.66 8.42 3.01
C ARG A 114 -18.77 9.40 1.83
N ASP A 115 -19.46 10.52 2.02
CA ASP A 115 -19.64 11.52 0.96
C ASP A 115 -18.33 12.22 0.58
N CYS A 116 -17.47 12.47 1.56
CA CYS A 116 -16.14 13.03 1.35
C CYS A 116 -15.20 12.06 0.63
N LEU A 117 -15.28 10.77 0.95
CA LEU A 117 -14.54 9.73 0.23
C LEU A 117 -15.02 9.62 -1.22
N LEU A 118 -16.33 9.62 -1.47
CA LEU A 118 -16.90 9.64 -2.83
C LEU A 118 -16.47 10.88 -3.62
N ARG A 119 -16.42 12.05 -2.97
CA ARG A 119 -15.87 13.26 -3.57
C ARG A 119 -14.41 13.09 -3.96
N ALA A 120 -13.59 12.53 -3.08
CA ALA A 120 -12.17 12.31 -3.34
C ALA A 120 -11.92 11.35 -4.51
N ILE A 121 -12.67 10.23 -4.58
CA ILE A 121 -12.63 9.29 -5.70
C ILE A 121 -13.01 9.98 -7.01
N CYS A 122 -14.08 10.77 -7.01
CA CYS A 122 -14.52 11.48 -8.20
C CYS A 122 -13.48 12.53 -8.65
N GLU A 123 -13.03 13.40 -7.75
CA GLU A 123 -12.03 14.44 -8.06
C GLU A 123 -10.68 13.83 -8.48
N GLY A 124 -10.27 12.71 -7.86
CA GLY A 124 -9.06 11.97 -8.21
C GLY A 124 -9.16 11.21 -9.54
N SER A 125 -10.37 10.92 -10.00
CA SER A 125 -10.61 10.36 -11.33
C SER A 125 -10.73 11.43 -12.43
N GLU A 126 -11.03 12.69 -12.07
CA GLU A 126 -11.02 13.84 -13.01
C GLU A 126 -9.58 14.22 -13.41
N LEU A 127 -8.64 14.14 -12.45
CA LEU A 127 -7.22 14.39 -12.67
C LEU A 127 -6.43 13.09 -12.44
N SER A 128 -5.98 12.47 -13.52
CA SER A 128 -5.06 11.33 -13.40
C SER A 128 -3.81 11.75 -12.65
N THR A 129 -3.51 11.09 -11.52
CA THR A 129 -2.26 11.27 -10.76
C THR A 129 -1.11 10.41 -11.31
N LEU A 130 -1.33 9.67 -12.40
CA LEU A 130 -0.31 8.85 -13.08
C LEU A 130 0.89 9.71 -13.45
N GLY A 131 2.08 9.30 -13.02
CA GLY A 131 3.34 9.98 -13.35
C GLY A 131 3.73 11.13 -12.41
N THR A 132 3.02 11.31 -11.28
CA THR A 132 3.44 12.25 -10.21
C THR A 132 4.38 11.62 -9.17
N GLY A 133 4.98 10.47 -9.52
CA GLY A 133 5.87 9.67 -8.67
C GLY A 133 5.13 8.62 -7.84
N VAL A 134 5.88 7.88 -7.02
CA VAL A 134 5.37 6.72 -6.26
C VAL A 134 4.15 7.05 -5.40
N PHE A 135 4.16 8.21 -4.73
CA PHE A 135 3.01 8.65 -3.93
C PHE A 135 1.77 8.90 -4.79
N GLY A 136 1.94 9.51 -5.96
CA GLY A 136 0.88 9.73 -6.93
C GLY A 136 0.25 8.44 -7.43
N ASP A 137 1.08 7.42 -7.66
CA ASP A 137 0.63 6.09 -8.08
C ASP A 137 -0.10 5.37 -6.94
N ILE A 138 0.36 5.48 -5.69
CA ILE A 138 -0.38 4.96 -4.53
C ILE A 138 -1.75 5.62 -4.40
N VAL A 139 -1.81 6.96 -4.49
CA VAL A 139 -3.08 7.70 -4.45
C VAL A 139 -3.99 7.28 -5.60
N HIS A 140 -3.43 7.10 -6.80
CA HIS A 140 -4.16 6.60 -7.96
C HIS A 140 -4.80 5.24 -7.67
N LEU A 141 -4.03 4.30 -7.13
CA LEU A 141 -4.50 2.95 -6.80
C LEU A 141 -5.57 2.93 -5.71
N VAL A 142 -5.44 3.79 -4.70
CA VAL A 142 -6.42 3.90 -3.61
C VAL A 142 -7.73 4.51 -4.11
N LEU A 143 -7.68 5.52 -4.97
CA LEU A 143 -8.85 6.25 -5.45
C LEU A 143 -9.48 5.69 -6.74
N THR A 144 -8.96 4.56 -7.24
CA THR A 144 -9.47 3.87 -8.45
C THR A 144 -10.11 2.53 -8.07
N PRO A 145 -11.38 2.53 -7.62
CA PRO A 145 -12.08 1.31 -7.20
C PRO A 145 -12.21 0.25 -8.31
N SER A 146 -12.16 0.63 -9.59
CA SER A 146 -12.16 -0.31 -10.73
C SER A 146 -10.90 -1.17 -10.83
N ALA A 147 -9.82 -0.84 -10.11
CA ALA A 147 -8.58 -1.62 -10.11
C ALA A 147 -8.63 -2.89 -9.23
N SER A 148 -9.73 -3.18 -8.54
CA SER A 148 -9.92 -4.42 -7.77
C SER A 148 -10.83 -5.39 -8.51
N LEU A 149 -10.53 -6.69 -8.43
CA LEU A 149 -11.43 -7.76 -8.83
C LEU A 149 -12.75 -7.64 -8.04
N ASN A 150 -13.87 -7.89 -8.72
CA ASN A 150 -15.27 -7.70 -8.31
C ASN A 150 -15.67 -8.45 -7.01
N GLY A 151 -15.02 -8.23 -5.89
CA GLY A 151 -15.58 -8.52 -4.58
C GLY A 151 -16.38 -7.30 -4.16
N ASN A 152 -17.69 -7.45 -4.05
CA ASN A 152 -18.73 -6.65 -3.37
C ASN A 152 -18.41 -5.20 -2.88
N LEU A 153 -17.53 -4.46 -3.54
CA LEU A 153 -17.25 -3.07 -3.29
C LEU A 153 -18.48 -2.31 -3.74
N THR A 154 -19.06 -1.56 -2.80
CA THR A 154 -20.34 -0.89 -2.97
C THR A 154 -20.36 -0.14 -4.30
N GLU A 155 -21.26 -0.52 -5.21
CA GLU A 155 -21.47 0.04 -6.57
C GLU A 155 -21.36 1.57 -6.61
N VAL A 156 -21.75 2.21 -5.50
CA VAL A 156 -21.65 3.64 -5.23
C VAL A 156 -20.23 4.22 -5.45
N TYR A 157 -19.15 3.54 -5.06
CA TYR A 157 -17.78 4.04 -5.27
C TYR A 157 -17.35 3.94 -6.74
N GLN A 158 -17.74 2.86 -7.44
CA GLN A 158 -17.46 2.71 -8.86
C GLN A 158 -18.22 3.76 -9.69
N GLU A 159 -19.45 4.09 -9.30
CA GLU A 159 -20.21 5.17 -9.91
C GLU A 159 -19.53 6.53 -9.72
N ALA A 160 -18.97 6.81 -8.54
CA ALA A 160 -18.19 8.03 -8.32
C ALA A 160 -16.97 8.13 -9.23
N GLU A 161 -16.22 7.03 -9.39
CA GLU A 161 -15.09 6.95 -10.33
C GLU A 161 -15.54 7.19 -11.78
N ARG A 162 -16.61 6.51 -12.21
CA ARG A 162 -17.17 6.63 -13.57
C ARG A 162 -17.63 8.06 -13.88
N GLN A 163 -18.14 8.78 -12.88
CA GLN A 163 -18.50 10.19 -13.05
C GLN A 163 -17.26 11.07 -13.10
N GLY A 164 -16.22 10.80 -12.32
CA GLY A 164 -14.97 11.56 -12.38
C GLY A 164 -14.24 11.43 -13.72
N LYS A 165 -14.28 10.25 -14.35
CA LYS A 165 -13.77 10.05 -15.73
C LYS A 165 -14.47 10.95 -16.76
N LYS A 166 -15.71 11.37 -16.48
CA LYS A 166 -16.47 12.33 -17.31
C LYS A 166 -16.28 13.73 -16.73
N LYS A 167 -15.28 14.46 -17.25
CA LYS A 167 -14.91 15.81 -16.78
C LYS A 167 -16.12 16.69 -16.41
N GLY A 168 -16.10 17.28 -15.21
CA GLY A 168 -17.09 18.27 -14.78
C GLY A 168 -18.31 17.69 -14.05
N ARG A 169 -18.36 16.38 -13.79
CA ARG A 169 -19.49 15.72 -13.11
C ARG A 169 -19.31 15.54 -11.61
N CYS A 170 -18.16 15.91 -11.04
CA CYS A 170 -17.95 15.84 -9.58
C CYS A 170 -18.67 16.93 -8.77
N ARG A 171 -19.36 17.87 -9.43
CA ARG A 171 -20.14 18.93 -8.76
C ARG A 171 -21.19 18.39 -7.79
N LYS A 172 -21.76 17.20 -8.05
CA LYS A 172 -22.68 16.52 -7.13
C LYS A 172 -22.02 16.26 -5.78
N TYR A 173 -20.85 15.62 -5.78
CA TYR A 173 -20.13 15.25 -4.56
C TYR A 173 -19.52 16.47 -3.84
N ARG A 174 -19.18 17.54 -4.57
CA ARG A 174 -18.76 18.82 -3.98
C ARG A 174 -19.84 19.50 -3.14
N LYS A 175 -21.13 19.24 -3.42
CA LYS A 175 -22.25 19.79 -2.62
C LYS A 175 -22.45 19.02 -1.32
N THR A 176 -22.26 17.70 -1.36
CA THR A 176 -22.48 16.84 -0.20
C THR A 176 -21.35 16.90 0.81
N CYS A 177 -20.11 17.03 0.34
CA CYS A 177 -18.95 17.25 1.20
C CYS A 177 -18.20 18.51 0.76
N SER A 178 -18.01 19.47 1.67
CA SER A 178 -17.26 20.71 1.44
C SER A 178 -15.74 20.51 1.52
N PHE A 179 -15.29 19.48 2.23
CA PHE A 179 -13.88 19.11 2.39
C PHE A 179 -13.35 18.37 1.15
N SER A 180 -12.15 18.72 0.69
CA SER A 180 -11.46 18.01 -0.41
C SER A 180 -10.13 17.49 0.11
N ILE A 181 -10.06 16.15 0.22
CA ILE A 181 -8.85 15.43 0.65
C ILE A 181 -7.67 15.78 -0.26
N LEU A 182 -7.90 15.86 -1.56
CA LEU A 182 -6.84 16.14 -2.55
C LEU A 182 -6.26 17.54 -2.39
N LYS A 183 -7.09 18.55 -2.11
CA LYS A 183 -6.62 19.93 -1.89
C LYS A 183 -5.79 20.08 -0.61
N MET A 184 -6.04 19.25 0.40
CA MET A 184 -5.23 19.22 1.61
C MET A 184 -3.78 18.84 1.27
N PHE A 185 -3.58 17.83 0.42
CA PHE A 185 -2.24 17.40 0.02
C PHE A 185 -1.52 18.42 -0.87
N THR A 186 -2.25 19.11 -1.76
CA THR A 186 -1.67 20.22 -2.54
C THR A 186 -1.15 21.32 -1.62
N TRP A 187 -1.89 21.67 -0.57
CA TRP A 187 -1.44 22.66 0.42
C TRP A 187 -0.16 22.23 1.15
N VAL A 188 -0.02 20.94 1.48
CA VAL A 188 1.20 20.40 2.08
C VAL A 188 2.38 20.50 1.09
N GLY A 189 2.18 20.18 -0.19
CA GLY A 189 3.22 20.36 -1.22
C GLY A 189 3.65 21.82 -1.39
N ASP A 190 2.68 22.73 -1.40
CA ASP A 190 2.93 24.18 -1.45
C ASP A 190 3.60 24.71 -0.18
N PHE A 191 3.28 24.13 0.98
CA PHE A 191 3.93 24.44 2.24
C PHE A 191 5.38 23.96 2.24
N LEU A 192 5.64 22.71 1.83
CA LEU A 192 6.98 22.14 1.74
C LEU A 192 7.88 22.90 0.75
N THR A 193 7.33 23.32 -0.39
CA THR A 193 8.05 24.17 -1.36
C THR A 193 8.32 25.57 -0.80
N LYS A 194 7.40 26.16 -0.03
CA LYS A 194 7.59 27.46 0.62
C LYS A 194 8.53 27.43 1.83
N THR A 195 8.67 26.29 2.52
CA THR A 195 9.53 26.16 3.71
C THR A 195 10.97 25.73 3.42
N GLY A 196 11.36 25.59 2.15
CA GLY A 196 12.77 25.59 1.75
C GLY A 196 13.39 24.21 1.48
N LEU A 197 12.80 23.44 0.57
CA LEU A 197 13.61 22.53 -0.27
C LEU A 197 13.71 23.13 -1.67
N PRO A 198 14.92 23.49 -2.16
CA PRO A 198 15.07 23.99 -3.51
C PRO A 198 14.60 22.94 -4.50
N ASN A 199 13.61 23.33 -5.29
CA ASN A 199 13.07 22.56 -6.40
C ASN A 199 14.19 22.39 -7.44
N LYS A 200 14.92 21.27 -7.43
CA LYS A 200 15.76 20.90 -8.57
C LYS A 200 14.87 20.29 -9.65
N GLY A 201 14.41 21.18 -10.53
CA GLY A 201 14.29 20.96 -11.98
C GLY A 201 13.33 19.89 -12.48
N SER A 202 12.31 20.35 -13.21
CA SER A 202 11.88 19.69 -14.44
C SER A 202 11.35 20.77 -15.39
N SER A 203 12.22 21.23 -16.28
CA SER A 203 11.84 21.80 -17.59
C SER A 203 11.22 20.75 -18.47
#